data_AF-A0A2D4PZM7-F1
#
_entry.id   AF-A0A2D4PZM7-F1
#
_cell.length_a   1.000
_cell.length_b   1.000
_cell.length_c   1.000
_cell.angle_alpha   90.00
_cell.angle_beta   90.00
_cell.angle_gamma   90.00
#
_symmetry.space_group_name_H-M   'P 1'
#
loop_
_entity.id
_entity.type
_entity.pdbx_description
1 polymer ?
#
loop_
_entity_poly.entity_id
_entity_poly.type
_entity_poly.pdbx_seq_one_letter_code
_entity_poly.pdbx_strand_id
1 'polypeptide(L)'
;MKMEAQRASPTFKEEKKQDIVKNEGPDKTQAEGPDRDKPHVHFAADKPAGPVVETFKLIKRMINEDIVKATQGVYQFELSGEEGGTWFIDLKNKGGSAGIGEAPGKVDVIMSMSGSDFVKMFSGKLKPTMAFMSGKLTIRGDVALAIRLEKLMAQFNSKL
;
A
#
# COMPACT_ATOMS: atom_id res chain seq x y z
N MET A 1 30.75 -42.28 22.76
CA MET A 1 30.00 -42.11 24.02
C MET A 1 28.69 -41.43 23.69
N LYS A 2 27.58 -42.11 23.98
CA LYS A 2 26.21 -41.58 23.87
C LYS A 2 25.98 -40.63 25.04
N MET A 3 25.31 -39.50 24.82
CA MET A 3 24.18 -39.07 25.66
C MET A 3 23.49 -37.86 25.03
N GLU A 4 22.21 -38.08 24.79
CA GLU A 4 21.20 -37.25 24.15
C GLU A 4 20.37 -36.61 25.27
N ALA A 5 19.99 -35.34 25.14
CA ALA A 5 18.99 -34.74 26.03
C ALA A 5 18.27 -33.59 25.29
N GLN A 6 17.30 -33.98 24.47
CA GLN A 6 16.18 -33.13 24.09
C GLN A 6 15.23 -33.03 25.29
N ARG A 7 14.85 -31.82 25.70
CA ARG A 7 13.78 -31.59 26.67
C ARG A 7 12.55 -31.07 25.93
N ALA A 8 11.63 -31.98 25.66
CA ALA A 8 10.23 -31.68 25.39
C ALA A 8 9.47 -31.50 26.72
N SER A 9 8.41 -30.70 26.69
CA SER A 9 7.45 -30.52 27.79
C SER A 9 6.07 -30.16 27.19
N PRO A 10 4.96 -30.48 27.86
CA PRO A 10 3.97 -31.39 27.31
C PRO A 10 2.68 -30.75 26.83
N THR A 11 2.09 -31.42 25.84
CA THR A 11 0.69 -31.34 25.40
C THR A 11 -0.28 -31.63 26.55
N PHE A 12 -1.29 -30.77 26.75
CA PHE A 12 -2.38 -31.00 27.70
C PHE A 12 -3.74 -31.09 26.97
N LYS A 13 -4.22 -32.33 26.91
CA LYS A 13 -5.57 -32.89 27.00
C LYS A 13 -6.75 -32.32 26.18
N GLU A 14 -7.23 -33.25 25.36
CA GLU A 14 -8.55 -33.46 24.78
C GLU A 14 -9.59 -33.96 25.81
N GLU A 15 -10.79 -33.37 25.79
CA GLU A 15 -12.10 -33.90 26.24
C GLU A 15 -13.17 -33.11 25.46
N LYS A 16 -14.35 -33.59 25.06
CA LYS A 16 -14.98 -34.90 24.79
C LYS A 16 -16.30 -34.55 24.04
N LYS A 17 -16.72 -35.41 23.11
CA LYS A 17 -18.01 -35.42 22.34
C LYS A 17 -19.25 -35.35 23.28
N GLN A 18 -20.47 -34.96 22.88
CA GLN A 18 -21.46 -35.54 21.93
C GLN A 18 -22.79 -34.75 22.19
N ASP A 19 -23.72 -34.43 21.27
CA ASP A 19 -24.77 -35.24 20.59
C ASP A 19 -25.52 -34.31 19.60
N ILE A 20 -25.68 -34.62 18.30
CA ILE A 20 -26.82 -35.30 17.64
C ILE A 20 -28.21 -34.67 17.90
N VAL A 21 -28.75 -33.96 16.90
CA VAL A 21 -30.16 -34.11 16.45
C VAL A 21 -30.20 -33.99 14.92
N LYS A 22 -30.90 -34.92 14.28
CA LYS A 22 -31.09 -35.08 12.82
C LYS A 22 -32.59 -35.08 12.50
N ASN A 23 -32.90 -34.70 11.25
CA ASN A 23 -34.09 -35.00 10.42
C ASN A 23 -35.31 -34.03 10.52
N GLU A 24 -35.61 -33.21 9.48
CA GLU A 24 -36.35 -33.46 8.19
C GLU A 24 -37.90 -33.40 8.38
N GLY A 25 -38.59 -32.28 8.06
CA GLY A 25 -39.25 -31.91 6.78
C GLY A 25 -40.80 -31.77 6.99
N PRO A 26 -41.68 -31.42 6.02
CA PRO A 26 -41.58 -30.58 4.81
C PRO A 26 -42.72 -29.50 4.69
N ASP A 27 -42.70 -28.76 3.57
CA ASP A 27 -43.87 -28.25 2.80
C ASP A 27 -44.19 -26.73 2.76
N LYS A 28 -44.77 -26.37 1.61
CA LYS A 28 -44.72 -25.15 0.78
C LYS A 28 -45.63 -23.98 1.21
N THR A 29 -45.43 -22.84 0.51
CA THR A 29 -46.42 -21.92 -0.13
C THR A 29 -46.08 -20.46 0.20
N GLN A 30 -45.37 -19.72 -0.67
CA GLN A 30 -45.87 -18.86 -1.77
C GLN A 30 -46.71 -17.65 -1.31
N ALA A 31 -46.17 -16.42 -1.44
CA ALA A 31 -46.81 -15.23 -2.05
C ALA A 31 -46.15 -13.88 -1.63
N GLU A 32 -45.67 -13.13 -2.64
CA GLU A 32 -45.82 -11.67 -2.90
C GLU A 32 -45.36 -10.65 -1.83
N GLY A 33 -44.34 -9.82 -2.05
CA GLY A 33 -44.38 -8.60 -2.88
C GLY A 33 -43.46 -7.50 -2.29
N PRO A 34 -43.27 -6.35 -2.95
CA PRO A 34 -41.94 -5.84 -3.32
C PRO A 34 -41.42 -4.65 -2.48
N ASP A 35 -40.20 -4.23 -2.84
CA ASP A 35 -39.65 -2.88 -2.63
C ASP A 35 -38.83 -2.65 -1.35
N ARG A 36 -37.55 -3.04 -1.42
CA ARG A 36 -36.47 -2.28 -0.78
C ARG A 36 -35.34 -2.16 -1.77
N ASP A 37 -35.39 -1.04 -2.47
CA ASP A 37 -34.26 -0.37 -3.11
C ASP A 37 -32.99 -0.53 -2.26
N LYS A 38 -32.19 -1.54 -2.58
CA LYS A 38 -30.79 -1.63 -2.20
C LYS A 38 -30.06 -1.51 -3.53
N PRO A 39 -29.34 -0.41 -3.79
CA PRO A 39 -28.35 -0.45 -4.84
C PRO A 39 -27.36 -1.54 -4.42
N HIS A 40 -27.44 -2.68 -5.12
CA HIS A 40 -26.29 -3.54 -5.29
C HIS A 40 -25.24 -2.65 -5.95
N VAL A 41 -24.34 -2.10 -5.15
CA VAL A 41 -23.14 -1.46 -5.70
C VAL A 41 -22.41 -2.56 -6.45
N HIS A 42 -22.43 -2.42 -7.76
CA HIS A 42 -21.63 -3.21 -8.67
C HIS A 42 -20.19 -3.17 -8.15
N PHE A 43 -19.58 -4.33 -7.91
CA PHE A 43 -18.13 -4.46 -8.05
C PHE A 43 -17.83 -4.35 -9.55
N ALA A 44 -17.96 -3.13 -10.07
CA ALA A 44 -17.35 -2.76 -11.33
C ALA A 44 -15.85 -2.69 -11.06
N ALA A 45 -15.09 -3.47 -11.81
CA ALA A 45 -13.64 -3.34 -11.92
C ALA A 45 -13.31 -2.04 -12.68
N ASP A 46 -13.68 -0.90 -12.10
CA ASP A 46 -13.28 0.41 -12.58
C ASP A 46 -11.92 0.76 -11.97
N LYS A 47 -10.99 1.14 -12.85
CA LYS A 47 -9.64 1.60 -12.51
C LYS A 47 -9.68 2.52 -11.29
N PRO A 48 -8.75 2.41 -10.32
CA PRO A 48 -8.64 3.44 -9.30
C PRO A 48 -8.30 4.75 -10.04
N ALA A 49 -9.20 5.72 -9.99
CA ALA A 49 -9.16 6.96 -10.77
C ALA A 49 -9.24 8.18 -9.84
N GLY A 50 -8.39 8.21 -8.82
CA GLY A 50 -8.32 9.34 -7.91
C GLY A 50 -6.92 9.94 -7.78
N PRO A 51 -6.76 10.95 -6.91
CA PRO A 51 -5.60 11.84 -6.94
C PRO A 51 -4.26 11.14 -6.70
N VAL A 52 -4.24 10.06 -5.91
CA VAL A 52 -3.00 9.29 -5.67
C VAL A 52 -2.57 8.60 -6.96
N VAL A 53 -3.51 7.93 -7.63
CA VAL A 53 -3.24 7.21 -8.88
C VAL A 53 -2.78 8.19 -9.97
N GLU A 54 -3.44 9.34 -10.10
CA GLU A 54 -3.06 10.37 -11.07
C GLU A 54 -1.68 10.95 -10.79
N THR A 55 -1.34 11.14 -9.51
CA THR A 55 0.00 11.58 -9.10
C THR A 55 1.06 10.55 -9.53
N PHE A 56 0.84 9.25 -9.32
CA PHE A 56 1.76 8.21 -9.79
C PHE A 56 1.84 8.11 -11.31
N LYS A 57 0.74 8.34 -12.04
CA LYS A 57 0.75 8.45 -13.51
C LYS A 57 1.59 9.63 -13.99
N LEU A 58 1.51 10.78 -13.32
CA LEU A 58 2.36 11.94 -13.62
C LEU A 58 3.83 11.64 -13.36
N ILE A 59 4.16 11.09 -12.18
CA ILE A 59 5.53 10.68 -11.83
C ILE A 59 6.09 9.74 -12.91
N LYS A 60 5.33 8.68 -13.26
CA LYS A 60 5.75 7.71 -14.26
C LYS A 60 6.06 8.33 -15.63
N ARG A 61 5.32 9.38 -16.04
CA ARG A 61 5.59 10.12 -17.29
C ARG A 61 6.84 10.98 -17.23
N MET A 62 7.23 11.44 -16.04
CA MET A 62 8.42 12.28 -15.86
C MET A 62 9.70 11.45 -15.80
N ILE A 63 9.65 10.20 -15.34
CA ILE A 63 10.82 9.33 -15.21
C ILE A 63 11.52 9.17 -16.55
N ASN A 64 12.84 9.41 -16.54
CA ASN A 64 13.75 9.21 -17.65
C ASN A 64 15.15 8.86 -17.09
N GLU A 65 16.09 8.53 -17.98
CA GLU A 65 17.43 8.10 -17.57
C GLU A 65 18.20 9.13 -16.74
N ASP A 66 18.03 10.43 -17.01
CA ASP A 66 18.75 11.49 -16.29
C ASP A 66 18.29 11.53 -14.83
N ILE A 67 16.99 11.38 -14.61
CA ILE A 67 16.40 11.32 -13.26
C ILE A 67 16.88 10.07 -12.52
N VAL A 68 16.91 8.93 -13.21
CA VAL A 68 17.40 7.66 -12.64
C VAL A 68 18.86 7.79 -12.24
N LYS A 69 19.72 8.29 -13.13
CA LYS A 69 21.16 8.51 -12.87
C LYS A 69 21.40 9.53 -11.74
N ALA A 70 20.57 10.57 -11.67
CA ALA A 70 20.67 11.58 -10.62
C ALA A 70 20.22 11.05 -9.26
N THR A 71 19.24 10.14 -9.21
CA THR A 71 18.58 9.75 -7.95
C THR A 71 19.14 8.46 -7.36
N GLN A 72 19.24 7.39 -8.15
CA GLN A 72 19.83 6.10 -7.76
C GLN A 72 19.20 5.47 -6.50
N GLY A 73 17.88 5.55 -6.34
CA GLY A 73 17.16 5.03 -5.18
C GLY A 73 15.84 4.34 -5.54
N VAL A 74 15.46 3.34 -4.73
CA VAL A 74 14.16 2.68 -4.78
C VAL A 74 13.33 3.09 -3.54
N TYR A 75 12.17 3.68 -3.78
CA TYR A 75 11.29 4.25 -2.78
C TYR A 75 9.98 3.47 -2.71
N GLN A 76 9.59 3.03 -1.53
CA GLN A 76 8.26 2.51 -1.23
C GLN A 76 7.45 3.56 -0.48
N PHE A 77 6.19 3.71 -0.84
CA PHE A 77 5.22 4.56 -0.17
C PHE A 77 4.15 3.71 0.48
N GLU A 78 3.98 3.86 1.78
CA GLU A 78 2.90 3.24 2.54
C GLU A 78 1.85 4.32 2.83
N LEU A 79 0.80 4.35 2.00
CA LEU A 79 -0.21 5.38 2.04
C LEU A 79 -1.43 4.93 2.84
N SER A 80 -1.92 5.78 3.74
CA SER A 80 -3.17 5.56 4.47
C SER A 80 -4.32 6.42 3.93
N GLY A 81 -5.55 6.06 4.30
CA GLY A 81 -6.77 6.76 3.89
C GLY A 81 -7.36 6.24 2.59
N GLU A 82 -8.20 7.06 1.97
CA GLU A 82 -8.79 6.78 0.65
C GLU A 82 -7.68 6.67 -0.40
N GLU A 83 -7.75 5.64 -1.26
CA GLU A 83 -6.67 5.27 -2.21
C GLU A 83 -5.32 4.98 -1.55
N GLY A 84 -5.33 4.62 -0.26
CA GLY A 84 -4.17 4.08 0.44
C GLY A 84 -3.68 2.76 -0.15
N GLY A 85 -2.61 2.25 0.44
CA GLY A 85 -1.93 1.03 0.00
C GLY A 85 -0.45 1.26 -0.21
N THR A 86 0.20 0.22 -0.74
CA THR A 86 1.63 0.24 -1.03
C THR A 86 1.86 0.68 -2.47
N TRP A 87 2.80 1.58 -2.68
CA TRP A 87 3.21 2.08 -3.98
C TRP A 87 4.72 2.19 -4.05
N PHE A 88 5.27 2.32 -5.26
CA PHE A 88 6.71 2.47 -5.42
C PHE A 88 7.11 3.48 -6.50
N ILE A 89 8.33 3.99 -6.34
CA ILE A 89 9.09 4.70 -7.37
C ILE A 89 10.49 4.09 -7.39
N ASP A 90 10.86 3.45 -8.49
CA ASP A 90 12.21 2.96 -8.76
C ASP A 90 12.93 3.96 -9.67
N LEU A 91 13.90 4.66 -9.09
CA LEU A 91 14.79 5.59 -9.79
C LEU A 91 16.24 5.08 -9.75
N LYS A 92 16.42 3.76 -9.78
CA LYS A 92 17.72 3.10 -9.69
C LYS A 92 17.94 2.10 -10.80
N ASN A 93 16.92 1.29 -11.11
CA ASN A 93 17.06 0.17 -12.04
C ASN A 93 16.54 0.53 -13.44
N LYS A 94 17.28 0.12 -14.47
CA LYS A 94 16.92 0.29 -15.89
C LYS A 94 16.54 1.75 -16.19
N GLY A 95 15.46 1.97 -16.96
CA GLY A 95 14.92 3.31 -17.25
C GLY A 95 14.03 3.88 -16.14
N GLY A 96 13.99 3.26 -14.96
CA GLY A 96 13.11 3.62 -13.86
C GLY A 96 11.66 3.17 -14.06
N SER A 97 10.91 3.11 -12.97
CA SER A 97 9.49 2.73 -13.00
C SER A 97 8.74 3.23 -11.75
N ALA A 98 7.42 3.27 -11.82
CA ALA A 98 6.57 3.58 -10.67
C ALA A 98 5.22 2.89 -10.83
N GLY A 99 4.56 2.56 -9.71
CA GLY A 99 3.29 1.86 -9.74
C GLY A 99 2.73 1.49 -8.38
N ILE A 100 1.60 0.78 -8.43
CA ILE A 100 0.90 0.19 -7.28
C ILE A 100 1.63 -1.11 -6.89
N GLY A 101 1.72 -1.38 -5.59
CA GLY A 101 2.31 -2.57 -5.01
C GLY A 101 3.71 -2.34 -4.46
N GLU A 102 4.35 -3.45 -4.07
CA GLU A 102 5.73 -3.46 -3.60
C GLU A 102 6.70 -3.12 -4.75
N ALA A 103 7.83 -2.51 -4.40
CA ALA A 103 8.86 -2.22 -5.38
C ALA A 103 9.50 -3.51 -5.92
N PRO A 104 9.91 -3.56 -7.20
CA PRO A 104 10.64 -4.69 -7.74
C PRO A 104 12.06 -4.73 -7.14
N GLY A 105 12.25 -5.51 -6.08
CA GLY A 105 13.55 -5.76 -5.47
C GLY A 105 13.77 -5.01 -4.15
N LYS A 106 15.04 -4.71 -3.84
CA LYS A 106 15.41 -4.11 -2.56
C LYS A 106 14.97 -2.64 -2.49
N VAL A 107 14.14 -2.34 -1.49
CA VAL A 107 13.73 -0.97 -1.14
C VAL A 107 14.86 -0.29 -0.35
N ASP A 108 15.23 0.92 -0.76
CA ASP A 108 16.23 1.73 -0.07
C ASP A 108 15.57 2.68 0.96
N VAL A 109 14.35 3.14 0.68
CA VAL A 109 13.59 4.09 1.52
C VAL A 109 12.11 3.70 1.58
N ILE A 110 11.54 3.68 2.78
CA ILE A 110 10.09 3.55 3.01
C ILE A 110 9.57 4.89 3.54
N MET A 111 8.53 5.42 2.91
CA MET A 111 7.87 6.68 3.27
C MET A 111 6.40 6.42 3.60
N SER A 112 6.02 6.62 4.85
CA SER A 112 4.64 6.38 5.32
C SER A 112 3.94 7.70 5.62
N MET A 113 2.76 7.92 5.01
CA MET A 113 1.94 9.14 5.17
C MET A 113 0.49 8.92 4.72
N SER A 114 -0.39 9.92 4.83
CA SER A 114 -1.72 9.84 4.20
C SER A 114 -1.65 10.04 2.69
N GLY A 115 -2.54 9.40 1.93
CA GLY A 115 -2.66 9.65 0.48
C GLY A 115 -2.91 11.13 0.16
N SER A 116 -3.67 11.83 1.01
CA SER A 116 -3.92 13.27 0.86
C SER A 116 -2.65 14.11 1.02
N ASP A 117 -1.77 13.76 1.95
CA ASP A 117 -0.51 14.47 2.18
C ASP A 117 0.51 14.13 1.11
N PHE A 118 0.51 12.90 0.59
CA PHE A 118 1.29 12.51 -0.58
C PHE A 118 0.95 13.40 -1.79
N VAL A 119 -0.33 13.57 -2.11
CA VAL A 119 -0.77 14.43 -3.23
C VAL A 119 -0.37 15.89 -3.00
N LYS A 120 -0.51 16.42 -1.77
CA LYS A 120 -0.05 17.78 -1.44
C LYS A 120 1.46 17.91 -1.56
N MET A 121 2.22 16.87 -1.21
CA MET A 121 3.68 16.88 -1.27
C MET A 121 4.18 16.91 -2.71
N PHE A 122 3.65 16.03 -3.56
CA PHE A 122 4.02 15.98 -4.97
C PHE A 122 3.52 17.18 -5.77
N SER A 123 2.43 17.82 -5.36
CA SER A 123 1.99 19.12 -5.92
C SER A 123 2.69 20.35 -5.32
N GLY A 124 3.64 20.16 -4.40
CA GLY A 124 4.41 21.26 -3.79
C GLY A 124 3.67 22.07 -2.72
N LYS A 125 2.43 21.71 -2.40
CA LYS A 125 1.61 22.33 -1.35
C LYS A 125 2.03 21.92 0.07
N LEU A 126 2.80 20.85 0.21
CA LEU A 126 3.38 20.39 1.47
C LEU A 126 4.86 20.06 1.29
N LYS A 127 5.74 20.67 2.09
CA LYS A 127 7.18 20.37 2.03
C LYS A 127 7.49 19.06 2.78
N PRO A 128 8.23 18.10 2.20
CA PRO A 128 8.61 16.85 2.87
C PRO A 128 9.27 17.05 4.22
N THR A 129 10.20 18.00 4.32
CA THR A 129 10.87 18.33 5.60
C THR A 129 9.88 18.72 6.70
N MET A 130 8.87 19.56 6.37
CA MET A 130 7.84 19.96 7.33
C MET A 130 6.88 18.82 7.69
N ALA A 131 6.55 17.97 6.71
CA ALA A 131 5.73 16.78 6.95
C ALA A 131 6.43 15.81 7.91
N PHE A 132 7.75 15.63 7.76
CA PHE A 132 8.54 14.76 8.63
C PHE A 132 8.62 15.31 10.06
N MET A 133 8.98 16.59 10.21
CA MET A 133 9.06 17.23 11.54
C MET A 133 7.72 17.27 12.29
N SER A 134 6.59 17.32 11.56
CA SER A 134 5.25 17.30 12.15
C SER A 134 4.68 15.89 12.38
N GLY A 135 5.43 14.84 12.05
CA GLY A 135 5.00 13.44 12.18
C GLY A 135 4.00 12.95 11.13
N LYS A 136 3.68 13.78 10.12
CA LYS A 136 2.79 13.39 9.00
C LYS A 136 3.47 12.49 7.99
N LEU A 137 4.80 12.58 7.90
CA LEU A 137 5.65 11.71 7.11
C LEU A 137 6.57 10.95 8.07
N THR A 138 6.62 9.63 7.94
CA THR A 138 7.66 8.80 8.55
C THR A 138 8.59 8.32 7.45
N ILE A 139 9.91 8.37 7.68
CA ILE A 139 10.93 7.86 6.77
C ILE A 139 11.67 6.73 7.48
N ARG A 140 11.83 5.58 6.81
CA ARG A 140 12.72 4.48 7.22
C ARG A 140 13.70 4.18 6.09
N GLY A 141 14.91 3.77 6.41
CA GLY A 141 15.97 3.48 5.44
C GLY A 141 16.91 4.67 5.21
N ASP A 142 17.35 4.87 3.97
CA ASP A 142 18.35 5.89 3.63
C ASP A 142 17.76 7.30 3.53
N VAL A 143 17.99 8.12 4.56
CA VAL A 143 17.51 9.50 4.63
C VAL A 143 18.14 10.39 3.55
N ALA A 144 19.38 10.14 3.13
CA ALA A 144 20.03 10.94 2.09
C ALA A 144 19.34 10.73 0.73
N LEU A 145 18.90 9.50 0.44
CA LEU A 145 18.06 9.21 -0.73
C LEU A 145 16.69 9.86 -0.62
N ALA A 146 16.08 9.94 0.57
CA ALA A 146 14.81 10.67 0.75
C ALA A 146 14.95 12.17 0.43
N ILE A 147 16.02 12.82 0.90
CA ILE A 147 16.31 14.23 0.61
C ILE A 147 16.58 14.45 -0.89
N ARG A 148 17.23 13.48 -1.55
CA ARG A 148 17.48 13.54 -2.99
C ARG A 148 16.18 13.50 -3.79
N LEU A 149 15.22 12.67 -3.38
CA LEU A 149 13.88 12.65 -3.97
C LEU A 149 13.16 14.00 -3.78
N GLU A 150 13.24 14.63 -2.61
CA GLU A 150 12.66 15.96 -2.37
C GLU A 150 13.19 17.02 -3.34
N LYS A 151 14.52 17.05 -3.56
CA LYS A 151 15.15 17.97 -4.52
C LYS A 151 14.64 17.76 -5.95
N LEU A 152 14.45 16.50 -6.34
CA LEU A 152 13.89 16.13 -7.64
C LEU A 152 12.42 16.59 -7.76
N MET A 153 11.60 16.33 -6.74
CA MET A 153 10.19 16.76 -6.72
C MET A 153 10.05 18.28 -6.86
N ALA A 154 10.94 19.05 -6.22
CA ALA A 154 10.96 20.51 -6.36
C ALA A 154 11.21 20.97 -7.82
N GLN A 155 12.01 20.21 -8.59
CA GLN A 155 12.25 20.51 -10.01
C GLN A 155 11.03 20.24 -10.88
N PHE A 156 10.22 19.21 -10.57
CA PHE A 156 9.00 18.93 -11.34
C PHE A 156 7.94 20.02 -11.19
N ASN A 157 7.77 20.55 -9.98
CA ASN A 157 6.80 21.63 -9.72
C ASN A 157 7.23 22.98 -10.31
N SER A 158 8.50 23.15 -10.68
CA SER A 158 8.98 24.37 -11.35
C SER A 158 8.74 24.37 -12.87
N LYS A 159 8.32 23.24 -13.44
CA LYS A 159 8.12 23.02 -14.89
C LYS A 159 6.68 22.74 -15.28
N LEU A 160 5.76 22.79 -14.30
CA LEU A 160 4.31 22.69 -14.46
C LEU A 160 3.69 24.06 -14.21
#